data_AF-A0A5D3DC15-F1
#
_entry.id   AF-A0A5D3DC15-F1
#
_cell.length_a   1.000
_cell.length_b   1.000
_cell.length_c   1.000
_cell.angle_alpha   90.00
_cell.angle_beta   90.00
_cell.angle_gamma   90.00
#
_symmetry.space_group_name_H-M   'P 1'
#
loop_
_entity.id
_entity.type
_entity.pdbx_description
1 polymer ?
#
loop_
_entity_poly.entity_id
_entity_poly.type
_entity_poly.pdbx_seq_one_letter_code
_entity_poly.pdbx_strand_id
1 'polypeptide(L)'
;MRVLVVGGTGYLGKRIVKASLLEGHETYVVQRPEIGLDIEKLQLLLSFKRQGAILVPASFSDIQSLVDAVKRVDVVISALSGVHFRSHSILLQLKLVEAIQAAGNIKVVFSFNFH
;
A
#
# COMPACT_ATOMS: atom_id res chain seq x y z
N MET A 1 -0.51 -16.00 2.21
CA MET A 1 -0.06 -14.92 3.12
C MET A 1 -0.87 -13.67 2.83
N ARG A 2 -1.08 -12.81 3.82
CA ARG A 2 -1.82 -11.55 3.68
C ARG A 2 -0.84 -10.42 3.44
N VAL A 3 -0.98 -9.75 2.31
CA VAL A 3 -0.02 -8.73 1.84
C VAL A 3 -0.74 -7.39 1.74
N LEU A 4 -0.23 -6.35 2.42
CA LEU A 4 -0.67 -4.98 2.23
C LEU A 4 0.27 -4.24 1.29
N VAL A 5 -0.23 -3.77 0.16
CA VAL A 5 0.52 -2.93 -0.78
C VAL A 5 0.14 -1.46 -0.59
N VAL A 6 1.11 -0.68 -0.12
CA VAL A 6 1.01 0.78 0.03
C VAL A 6 1.55 1.43 -1.25
N GLY A 7 0.74 2.28 -1.90
CA GLY A 7 1.11 2.88 -3.19
C GLY A 7 0.83 1.98 -4.40
N GLY A 8 -0.15 1.07 -4.31
CA GLY A 8 -0.52 0.12 -5.39
C GLY A 8 -0.89 0.77 -6.73
N THR A 9 -1.24 2.06 -6.75
CA THR A 9 -1.55 2.79 -7.99
C THR A 9 -0.30 3.34 -8.72
N GLY A 10 0.88 3.29 -8.09
CA GLY A 10 2.14 3.74 -8.68
C GLY A 10 2.72 2.75 -9.69
N TYR A 11 3.79 3.13 -10.41
CA TYR A 11 4.42 2.30 -11.45
C TYR A 11 4.82 0.90 -10.94
N LEU A 12 5.59 0.84 -9.84
CA LEU A 12 5.99 -0.42 -9.21
C LEU A 12 4.82 -1.08 -8.47
N GLY A 13 3.99 -0.30 -7.78
CA GLY A 13 2.83 -0.79 -7.04
C GLY A 13 1.90 -1.64 -7.90
N LYS A 14 1.63 -1.23 -9.15
CA LYS A 14 0.80 -1.99 -10.09
C LYS A 14 1.32 -3.40 -10.35
N ARG A 15 2.64 -3.53 -10.52
CA ARG A 15 3.30 -4.82 -10.80
C ARG A 15 3.28 -5.71 -9.57
N ILE A 16 3.53 -5.13 -8.39
CA ILE A 16 3.53 -5.85 -7.11
C ILE A 16 2.14 -6.40 -6.79
N VAL A 17 1.08 -5.59 -6.95
CA VAL A 17 -0.31 -6.06 -6.72
C VAL A 17 -0.64 -7.23 -7.63
N LYS A 18 -0.33 -7.12 -8.93
CA LYS A 18 -0.57 -8.21 -9.89
C LYS A 18 0.20 -9.47 -9.54
N ALA A 19 1.49 -9.36 -9.22
CA ALA A 19 2.32 -10.49 -8.82
C ALA A 19 1.77 -11.17 -7.56
N SER A 20 1.42 -10.39 -6.53
CA SER A 20 0.83 -10.89 -5.29
C SER A 20 -0.47 -11.66 -5.52
N LEU A 21 -1.34 -11.15 -6.40
CA LEU A 21 -2.58 -11.84 -6.79
C LEU A 21 -2.31 -13.14 -7.57
N LEU A 22 -1.34 -13.13 -8.49
CA LEU A 22 -0.96 -14.30 -9.29
C LEU A 22 -0.36 -15.43 -8.43
N GLU A 23 0.39 -15.07 -7.40
CA GLU A 23 0.94 -16.00 -6.40
C GLU A 23 -0.12 -16.49 -5.39
N GLY A 24 -1.40 -16.13 -5.58
CA GLY A 24 -2.51 -16.56 -4.72
C GLY A 24 -2.50 -15.95 -3.32
N HIS A 25 -1.83 -14.81 -3.12
CA HIS A 25 -1.81 -14.13 -1.84
C HIS A 25 -3.06 -13.28 -1.64
N GLU A 26 -3.58 -13.25 -0.40
CA GLU A 26 -4.67 -12.34 -0.05
C GLU A 26 -4.11 -10.92 -0.05
N THR A 27 -4.45 -10.17 -1.10
CA THR A 27 -3.77 -8.92 -1.44
C THR A 27 -4.64 -7.73 -1.07
N TYR A 28 -4.21 -6.99 -0.07
CA TYR A 28 -4.80 -5.74 0.39
C TYR A 28 -4.11 -4.56 -0.30
N VAL A 29 -4.87 -3.59 -0.79
CA VAL A 29 -4.35 -2.39 -1.45
C VAL A 29 -4.86 -1.16 -0.74
N VAL A 30 -3.95 -0.29 -0.30
CA VAL A 30 -4.31 0.99 0.32
C VAL A 30 -5.00 1.89 -0.70
N GLN A 31 -6.26 2.20 -0.44
CA GLN A 31 -7.03 3.24 -1.12
C GLN A 31 -7.00 4.50 -0.26
N ARG A 32 -6.33 5.54 -0.73
CA ARG A 32 -6.35 6.83 -0.03
C ARG A 32 -7.65 7.57 -0.39
N PRO A 33 -8.42 8.08 0.58
CA PRO A 33 -9.66 8.81 0.29
C PRO A 33 -9.45 10.00 -0.66
N GLU A 34 -8.30 10.67 -0.54
CA GLU A 34 -7.85 11.79 -1.39
C GLU A 34 -7.61 11.42 -2.88
N ILE A 35 -7.55 10.12 -3.24
CA ILE A 35 -7.46 9.65 -4.64
C ILE A 35 -8.79 9.83 -5.40
N GLY A 36 -9.89 10.17 -4.73
CA GLY A 36 -11.20 10.40 -5.35
C GLY A 36 -11.23 11.39 -6.53
N LEU A 37 -10.19 12.22 -6.65
CA LEU A 37 -10.04 13.23 -7.71
C LEU A 37 -9.34 12.69 -8.99
N ASP A 38 -8.76 11.48 -8.94
CA ASP A 38 -8.00 10.88 -10.04
C ASP A 38 -8.72 9.63 -10.58
N ILE A 39 -9.50 9.84 -11.64
CA ILE A 39 -10.35 8.82 -12.27
C ILE A 39 -9.53 7.60 -12.74
N GLU A 40 -8.31 7.82 -13.26
CA GLU A 40 -7.45 6.73 -13.72
C GLU A 40 -7.00 5.84 -12.55
N LYS A 41 -6.60 6.45 -11.43
CA LYS A 41 -6.22 5.70 -10.22
C LYS A 41 -7.42 4.95 -9.62
N LEU A 42 -8.62 5.53 -9.66
CA LEU A 42 -9.85 4.86 -9.23
C LEU A 42 -10.19 3.66 -10.10
N GLN A 43 -10.18 3.80 -11.43
CA GLN A 43 -10.42 2.69 -12.36
C GLN A 43 -9.43 1.55 -12.14
N LEU A 44 -8.17 1.88 -11.88
CA LEU A 44 -7.15 0.91 -11.56
C LEU A 44 -7.43 0.17 -10.24
N LEU A 45 -7.79 0.86 -9.16
CA LEU A 45 -8.17 0.22 -7.89
C LEU A 45 -9.38 -0.70 -8.07
N LEU A 46 -10.40 -0.27 -8.83
CA LEU A 46 -11.55 -1.10 -9.17
C LEU A 46 -11.14 -2.33 -10.00
N SER A 47 -10.16 -2.20 -10.90
CA SER A 47 -9.62 -3.33 -11.64
C SER A 47 -8.92 -4.34 -10.74
N PHE A 48 -8.21 -3.89 -9.70
CA PHE A 48 -7.61 -4.79 -8.71
C PHE A 48 -8.69 -5.49 -7.88
N LYS A 49 -9.73 -4.75 -7.47
CA LYS A 49 -10.87 -5.34 -6.77
C LYS A 49 -11.55 -6.45 -7.57
N ARG A 50 -11.72 -6.24 -8.88
CA ARG A 50 -12.24 -7.28 -9.80
C ARG A 50 -11.33 -8.50 -9.94
N GLN A 51 -10.02 -8.34 -9.73
CA GLN A 51 -9.03 -9.42 -9.74
C GLN A 51 -8.90 -10.12 -8.38
N GLY A 52 -9.73 -9.76 -7.38
CA GLY A 52 -9.72 -10.37 -6.05
C GLY A 52 -8.93 -9.60 -4.99
N ALA A 53 -8.43 -8.40 -5.30
CA ALA A 53 -7.79 -7.56 -4.29
C ALA A 53 -8.82 -6.94 -3.32
N ILE A 54 -8.40 -6.76 -2.07
CA ILE A 54 -9.19 -6.12 -1.03
C ILE A 54 -8.74 -4.67 -0.92
N LEU A 55 -9.64 -3.73 -1.23
CA LEU A 55 -9.34 -2.30 -1.06
C LEU A 55 -9.51 -1.91 0.40
N VAL A 56 -8.48 -1.30 0.99
CA VAL A 56 -8.49 -0.84 2.37
C VAL A 56 -8.42 0.68 2.38
N PRO A 57 -9.46 1.39 2.87
CA PRO A 57 -9.40 2.83 3.05
C PRO A 57 -8.42 3.16 4.17
N ALA A 58 -7.33 3.84 3.85
CA ALA A 58 -6.35 4.29 4.83
C ALA A 58 -5.63 5.55 4.32
N SER A 59 -5.26 6.44 5.25
CA SER A 59 -4.59 7.70 4.95
C SER A 59 -3.34 7.87 5.81
N PHE A 60 -2.31 8.51 5.25
CA PHE A 60 -1.14 8.91 6.02
C PHE A 60 -1.42 10.09 6.97
N SER A 61 -2.53 10.79 6.78
CA SER A 61 -2.99 11.81 7.73
C SER A 61 -3.69 11.18 8.95
N ASP A 62 -4.17 9.94 8.82
CA ASP A 62 -4.82 9.17 9.88
C ASP A 62 -4.03 7.89 10.16
N ILE A 63 -3.06 8.01 11.07
CA ILE A 63 -2.16 6.89 11.43
C ILE A 63 -2.95 5.69 11.99
N GLN A 64 -4.08 5.89 12.66
CA GLN A 64 -4.88 4.78 13.20
C GLN A 64 -5.44 3.90 12.07
N SER A 65 -5.94 4.52 10.99
CA SER A 65 -6.38 3.76 9.81
C SER A 65 -5.27 2.90 9.19
N LEU A 66 -4.03 3.39 9.19
CA LEU A 66 -2.87 2.64 8.72
C LEU A 66 -2.50 1.51 9.68
N VAL A 67 -2.48 1.77 10.99
CA VAL A 67 -2.23 0.74 12.01
C VAL A 67 -3.24 -0.40 11.89
N ASP A 68 -4.52 -0.09 11.74
CA ASP A 68 -5.59 -1.08 11.60
C ASP A 68 -5.48 -1.87 10.30
N ALA A 69 -5.05 -1.25 9.20
CA ALA A 69 -4.77 -1.94 7.96
C ALA A 69 -3.57 -2.89 8.09
N VAL A 70 -2.52 -2.43 8.76
CA VAL A 70 -1.26 -3.17 8.97
C VAL A 70 -1.49 -4.38 9.89
N LYS A 71 -2.28 -4.25 10.97
CA LYS A 71 -2.65 -5.36 11.87
C LYS A 71 -3.39 -6.52 11.19
N ARG A 72 -4.02 -6.28 10.03
CA ARG A 72 -4.78 -7.30 9.29
C ARG A 72 -3.89 -8.19 8.41
N VAL A 73 -2.63 -7.81 8.20
CA VAL A 73 -1.74 -8.45 7.24
C VAL A 73 -0.47 -9.01 7.88
N ASP A 74 0.17 -9.94 7.18
CA ASP A 74 1.42 -10.55 7.64
C ASP A 74 2.65 -9.81 7.07
N VAL A 75 2.49 -9.19 5.89
CA VAL A 75 3.54 -8.48 5.17
C VAL A 75 3.04 -7.13 4.66
N VAL A 76 3.85 -6.08 4.81
CA VAL A 76 3.61 -4.75 4.24
C VAL A 76 4.65 -4.47 3.16
N ILE A 77 4.19 -4.15 1.95
CA ILE A 77 5.03 -3.75 0.82
C ILE A 77 4.81 -2.26 0.54
N SER A 78 5.87 -1.46 0.68
CA SER A 78 5.83 -0.03 0.35
C SER A 78 6.36 0.20 -1.05
N ALA A 79 5.46 0.60 -1.96
CA ALA A 79 5.74 0.92 -3.36
C ALA A 79 5.49 2.41 -3.68
N LEU A 80 5.73 3.29 -2.69
CA LEU A 80 5.64 4.73 -2.87
C LEU A 80 6.73 5.19 -3.85
N SER A 81 6.32 5.62 -5.05
CA SER A 81 7.25 6.19 -6.04
C SER A 81 7.68 7.59 -5.60
N GLY A 82 8.99 7.80 -5.41
CA GLY A 82 9.58 9.04 -4.92
C GLY A 82 9.54 10.24 -5.86
N VAL A 83 8.76 10.19 -6.95
CA VAL A 83 8.84 11.17 -8.05
C VAL A 83 8.09 12.46 -7.78
N HIS A 84 7.14 12.52 -6.82
CA HIS A 84 6.38 13.77 -6.64
C HIS A 84 6.82 14.69 -5.50
N PHE A 85 7.48 14.24 -4.43
CA PHE A 85 7.99 15.15 -3.39
C PHE A 85 9.07 14.43 -2.57
N ARG A 86 10.34 14.70 -2.87
CA ARG A 86 11.50 14.14 -2.14
C ARG A 86 11.37 14.35 -0.62
N SER A 87 10.76 15.46 -0.19
CA SER A 87 10.53 15.79 1.22
C SER A 87 9.31 15.09 1.83
N HIS A 88 8.22 14.89 1.07
CA HIS A 88 7.03 14.20 1.59
C HIS A 88 7.19 12.68 1.62
N SER A 89 7.99 12.09 0.72
CA SER A 89 8.23 10.64 0.72
C SER A 89 8.86 10.13 2.02
N ILE A 90 9.77 10.90 2.62
CA ILE A 90 10.41 10.56 3.90
C ILE A 90 9.40 10.59 5.04
N LEU A 91 8.56 11.63 5.12
CA LEU A 91 7.53 11.74 6.15
C LEU A 91 6.48 10.61 6.04
N LEU A 92 6.08 10.24 4.82
CA LEU A 92 5.16 9.12 4.60
C LEU A 92 5.78 7.77 4.98
N GLN A 93 7.08 7.59 4.71
CA GLN A 93 7.82 6.41 5.14
C GLN A 93 7.95 6.34 6.67
N LEU A 94 8.24 7.46 7.34
CA LEU A 94 8.30 7.53 8.80
C LEU A 94 6.96 7.14 9.43
N LYS A 95 5.85 7.72 8.94
CA LYS A 95 4.50 7.36 9.42
C LYS A 95 4.14 5.90 9.18
N LEU A 96 4.61 5.32 8.07
CA LEU A 96 4.41 3.89 7.82
C LEU A 96 5.20 3.05 8.83
N VAL A 97 6.46 3.42 9.12
CA VAL A 97 7.28 2.76 10.14
C VAL A 97 6.65 2.87 11.52
N GLU A 98 6.12 4.03 11.91
CA GLU A 98 5.37 4.23 13.16
C GLU A 98 4.14 3.30 13.20
N ALA A 99 3.37 3.22 12.10
CA ALA A 99 2.21 2.35 12.03
C ALA A 99 2.59 0.87 12.16
N ILE A 100 3.71 0.46 11.56
CA ILE A 100 4.24 -0.90 11.67
C ILE A 100 4.69 -1.19 13.11
N GLN A 101 5.45 -0.28 13.73
CA GLN A 101 5.89 -0.44 15.13
C GLN A 101 4.70 -0.55 16.07
N ALA A 102 3.66 0.25 15.87
CA ALA A 102 2.43 0.20 16.67
C ALA A 102 1.58 -1.06 16.41
N ALA A 103 1.71 -1.67 15.24
CA ALA A 103 1.03 -2.93 14.90
C ALA A 103 1.82 -4.18 15.35
N GLY A 104 3.13 -4.08 15.57
CA GLY A 104 3.97 -5.15 16.09
C GLY A 104 4.68 -5.98 15.01
N ASN A 105 4.73 -7.32 15.19
CA ASN A 105 5.60 -8.27 14.49
C ASN A 105 5.22 -8.52 13.02
N ILE A 106 5.41 -7.50 12.16
CA ILE A 106 5.03 -7.54 10.74
C ILE A 106 6.28 -7.44 9.87
N LYS A 107 6.36 -8.28 8.83
CA LYS A 107 7.47 -8.27 7.88
C LYS A 107 7.28 -7.11 6.90
N VAL A 108 8.33 -6.30 6.71
CA VAL A 108 8.26 -5.11 5.87
C VAL A 108 9.20 -5.27 4.68
N VAL A 109 8.70 -5.02 3.47
CA VAL A 109 9.49 -5.01 2.23
C VAL A 109 9.40 -3.62 1.60
N PHE A 110 10.54 -2.94 1.50
CA PHE A 110 10.63 -1.65 0.80
C PHE A 110 11.00 -1.87 -0.66
N SER A 111 10.23 -1.26 -1.57
CA SER A 111 10.47 -1.39 -3.02
C SER A 111 11.78 -0.72 -3.51
N PHE A 112 12.54 -0.02 -2.64
CA PHE A 112 13.83 0.59 -2.99
C PHE A 112 14.93 -0.45 -3.31
N ASN A 113 14.76 -1.73 -2.94
CA ASN A 113 15.76 -2.78 -3.15
C ASN A 113 15.55 -3.64 -4.41
N PHE A 114 14.57 -3.32 -5.27
CA PHE A 114 14.40 -4.00 -6.56
C PHE A 114 15.07 -3.15 -7.66
N HIS A 115 16.40 -3.21 -7.74
CA HIS A 115 17.15 -2.72 -8.90
C HIS A 115 17.55 -3.91 -9.79
#